data_AF-A0A533UYI4-F1
#
_entry.id   AF-A0A533UYI4-F1
#
_cell.length_a   1.000
_cell.length_b   1.000
_cell.length_c   1.000
_cell.angle_alpha   90.00
_cell.angle_beta   90.00
_cell.angle_gamma   90.00
#
_symmetry.space_group_name_H-M   'P 1'
#
loop_
_entity.id
_entity.type
_entity.pdbx_description
1 polymer ?
#
loop_
_entity_poly.entity_id
_entity_poly.type
_entity_poly.pdbx_seq_one_letter_code
_entity_poly.pdbx_strand_id
1 'polypeptide(L)'
;MLDILVSISLFVISFVFFLYFGYFIDRKKIDREDYRMKDMLIEVYFHKFDEYNNIISDLRTKMDIIEAKIGQEKRQGTHDVYDAYNASKVTAGDVVNSISHKNASQNSPSPVTSSVIITEKDDSTKDDDFRFHLNTIDSILKMLEVPLTSREIQGRIKKSREHTSRLMKKLYSENIVMRDESTRPFKYKITNEGRKLLEQTTNLIG
;
A
#
# COMPACT_ATOMS: atom_id res chain seq x y z
N MET A 1 -49.99 22.62 -43.61
CA MET A 1 -48.85 21.82 -44.09
C MET A 1 -47.66 21.93 -43.15
N LEU A 2 -47.13 23.14 -42.92
CA LEU A 2 -45.95 23.35 -42.06
C LEU A 2 -46.14 22.77 -40.64
N ASP A 3 -47.28 23.02 -40.02
CA ASP A 3 -47.59 22.64 -38.62
C ASP A 3 -47.60 21.11 -38.42
N ILE A 4 -48.10 20.39 -39.43
CA ILE A 4 -48.12 18.92 -39.46
C ILE A 4 -46.67 18.40 -39.50
N LEU A 5 -45.82 19.04 -40.30
CA LEU A 5 -44.41 18.68 -40.45
C LEU A 5 -43.60 18.94 -39.17
N VAL A 6 -43.89 20.04 -38.46
CA VAL A 6 -43.32 20.35 -37.13
C VAL A 6 -43.77 19.34 -36.07
N SER A 7 -45.06 18.96 -36.05
CA SER A 7 -45.57 17.96 -35.11
C SER A 7 -44.88 16.60 -35.29
N ILE A 8 -44.71 16.15 -36.53
CA ILE A 8 -44.01 14.91 -36.86
C ILE A 8 -42.53 14.97 -36.43
N SER A 9 -41.83 16.09 -36.66
CA SER A 9 -40.41 16.21 -36.30
C SER A 9 -40.20 16.15 -34.78
N LEU A 10 -41.07 16.81 -33.99
CA LEU A 10 -41.01 16.75 -32.52
C LEU A 10 -41.26 15.34 -31.98
N PHE A 11 -42.20 14.59 -32.57
CA PHE A 11 -42.44 13.19 -32.20
C PHE A 11 -41.21 12.31 -32.47
N VAL A 12 -40.58 12.45 -33.64
CA VAL A 12 -39.36 11.71 -34.00
C VAL A 12 -38.19 12.06 -33.07
N ILE A 13 -37.99 13.34 -32.76
CA ILE A 13 -36.93 13.80 -31.84
C ILE A 13 -37.14 13.21 -30.44
N SER A 14 -38.38 13.23 -29.92
CA SER A 14 -38.71 12.63 -28.62
C SER A 14 -38.48 11.11 -28.60
N PHE A 15 -38.84 10.41 -29.68
CA PHE A 15 -38.61 8.98 -29.82
C PHE A 15 -37.12 8.62 -29.87
N VAL A 16 -36.31 9.37 -30.64
CA VAL A 16 -34.85 9.20 -30.67
C VAL A 16 -34.23 9.49 -29.30
N PHE A 17 -34.70 10.54 -28.60
CA PHE A 17 -34.24 10.84 -27.24
C PHE A 17 -34.59 9.72 -26.25
N PHE A 18 -35.79 9.16 -26.33
CA PHE A 18 -36.22 8.01 -25.51
C PHE A 18 -35.34 6.77 -25.75
N LEU A 19 -35.04 6.43 -27.02
CA LEU A 19 -34.14 5.32 -27.35
C LEU A 19 -32.71 5.56 -26.85
N TYR A 20 -32.18 6.78 -27.03
CA TYR A 20 -30.85 7.16 -26.56
C TYR A 20 -30.77 7.10 -25.01
N PHE A 21 -31.78 7.61 -24.32
CA PHE A 21 -31.86 7.62 -22.86
C PHE A 21 -32.02 6.20 -22.29
N GLY A 22 -32.88 5.36 -22.88
CA GLY A 22 -33.02 3.96 -22.50
C GLY A 22 -31.72 3.16 -22.68
N TYR A 23 -31.05 3.33 -23.82
CA TYR A 23 -29.75 2.72 -24.09
C TYR A 23 -28.66 3.18 -23.11
N PHE A 24 -28.69 4.46 -22.73
CA PHE A 24 -27.73 5.05 -21.79
C PHE A 24 -27.95 4.60 -20.34
N ILE A 25 -29.21 4.35 -19.92
CA ILE A 25 -29.51 3.82 -18.58
C ILE A 25 -28.95 2.41 -18.39
N ASP A 26 -29.08 1.55 -19.41
CA ASP A 26 -28.68 0.14 -19.27
C ASP A 26 -27.15 -0.03 -19.19
N ARG A 27 -26.40 0.79 -19.96
CA ARG A 27 -24.94 0.90 -19.86
C ARG A 27 -24.45 1.11 -18.40
N LYS A 28 -25.14 1.96 -17.63
CA LYS A 28 -24.79 2.24 -16.21
C LYS A 28 -24.99 1.08 -15.24
N LYS A 29 -25.70 0.00 -15.62
CA LYS A 29 -25.77 -1.21 -14.79
C LYS A 29 -24.55 -2.10 -14.99
N ILE A 30 -24.09 -2.26 -16.23
CA ILE A 30 -23.00 -3.17 -16.60
C ILE A 30 -21.70 -2.75 -15.91
N ASP A 31 -21.37 -1.45 -15.91
CA ASP A 31 -20.15 -0.93 -15.27
C ASP A 31 -20.06 -1.32 -13.77
N ARG A 32 -21.18 -1.43 -13.05
CA ARG A 32 -21.18 -1.69 -11.59
C ARG A 32 -20.76 -3.10 -11.19
N GLU A 33 -21.09 -4.13 -11.98
CA GLU A 33 -20.68 -5.50 -11.65
C GLU A 33 -19.15 -5.68 -11.82
N ASP A 34 -18.58 -4.98 -12.80
CA ASP A 34 -17.16 -4.95 -13.10
C ASP A 34 -16.30 -4.36 -11.97
N TYR A 35 -16.85 -3.43 -11.18
CA TYR A 35 -16.18 -2.90 -9.99
C TYR A 35 -16.23 -3.90 -8.82
N ARG A 36 -17.38 -4.55 -8.57
CA ARG A 36 -17.53 -5.53 -7.48
C ARG A 36 -16.53 -6.69 -7.56
N MET A 37 -16.25 -7.18 -8.77
CA MET A 37 -15.23 -8.22 -9.01
C MET A 37 -13.81 -7.70 -8.76
N LYS A 38 -13.52 -6.43 -9.09
CA LYS A 38 -12.22 -5.79 -8.81
C LYS A 38 -12.03 -5.60 -7.31
N ASP A 39 -13.07 -5.18 -6.59
CA ASP A 39 -13.04 -4.99 -5.14
C ASP A 39 -12.77 -6.33 -4.41
N MET A 40 -13.49 -7.39 -4.77
CA MET A 40 -13.25 -8.75 -4.26
C MET A 40 -11.81 -9.23 -4.53
N LEU A 41 -11.29 -9.00 -5.74
CA LEU A 41 -9.91 -9.39 -6.08
C LEU A 41 -8.88 -8.57 -5.29
N ILE A 42 -9.13 -7.27 -5.10
CA ILE A 42 -8.30 -6.36 -4.31
C ILE A 42 -8.28 -6.79 -2.84
N GLU A 43 -9.41 -7.19 -2.27
CA GLU A 43 -9.53 -7.73 -0.92
C GLU A 43 -8.70 -9.02 -0.74
N VAL A 44 -8.76 -9.95 -1.70
CA VAL A 44 -7.91 -11.15 -1.72
C VAL A 44 -6.42 -10.80 -1.77
N TYR A 45 -6.02 -9.75 -2.52
CA TYR A 45 -4.64 -9.27 -2.52
C TYR A 45 -4.23 -8.61 -1.20
N PHE A 46 -5.13 -7.91 -0.50
CA PHE A 46 -4.85 -7.35 0.83
C PHE A 46 -4.67 -8.45 1.88
N HIS A 47 -5.57 -9.42 1.95
CA HIS A 47 -5.41 -10.58 2.84
C HIS A 47 -4.04 -11.26 2.67
N LYS A 48 -3.62 -11.49 1.42
CA LYS A 48 -2.31 -12.10 1.13
C LYS A 48 -1.14 -11.15 1.46
N PHE A 49 -1.32 -9.85 1.33
CA PHE A 49 -0.32 -8.86 1.73
C PHE A 49 -0.11 -8.86 3.25
N ASP A 50 -1.18 -9.01 4.03
CA ASP A 50 -1.12 -9.08 5.49
C ASP A 50 -0.49 -10.39 5.98
N GLU A 51 -0.78 -11.51 5.30
CA GLU A 51 -0.07 -12.79 5.46
C GLU A 51 1.45 -12.59 5.25
N TYR A 52 1.86 -11.92 4.17
CA TYR A 52 3.28 -11.60 3.93
C TYR A 52 3.87 -10.65 5.00
N ASN A 53 3.13 -9.64 5.46
CA ASN A 53 3.59 -8.73 6.51
C ASN A 53 3.82 -9.47 7.84
N ASN A 54 2.94 -10.39 8.20
CA ASN A 54 3.08 -11.23 9.38
C ASN A 54 4.31 -12.15 9.28
N ILE A 55 4.52 -12.79 8.13
CA ILE A 55 5.73 -13.58 7.85
C ILE A 55 7.00 -12.73 7.96
N ILE A 56 7.00 -11.52 7.39
CA ILE A 56 8.14 -10.59 7.46
C ILE A 56 8.39 -10.14 8.91
N SER A 57 7.35 -9.90 9.69
CA SER A 57 7.44 -9.48 11.10
C SER A 57 8.02 -10.60 11.99
N ASP A 58 7.56 -11.83 11.81
CA ASP A 58 8.09 -13.02 12.49
C ASP A 58 9.56 -13.29 12.11
N LEU A 59 9.89 -13.23 10.81
CA LEU A 59 11.27 -13.34 10.33
C LEU A 59 12.18 -12.25 10.92
N ARG A 60 11.72 -11.00 10.98
CA ARG A 60 12.47 -9.90 11.57
C ARG A 60 12.67 -10.11 13.07
N THR A 61 11.62 -10.46 13.80
CA THR A 61 11.71 -10.73 15.25
C THR A 61 12.70 -11.85 15.54
N LYS A 62 12.69 -12.91 14.72
CA LYS A 62 13.69 -13.99 14.78
C LYS A 62 15.10 -13.52 14.44
N MET A 63 15.27 -12.64 13.45
CA MET A 63 16.57 -12.07 13.10
C MET A 63 17.13 -11.19 14.23
N ASP A 64 16.32 -10.31 14.80
CA ASP A 64 16.69 -9.43 15.92
C ASP A 64 17.09 -10.27 17.17
N ILE A 65 16.39 -11.39 17.44
CA ILE A 65 16.75 -12.35 18.50
C ILE A 65 18.08 -13.07 18.20
N ILE A 66 18.35 -13.43 16.94
CA ILE A 66 19.61 -14.07 16.52
C ILE A 66 20.78 -13.08 16.64
N GLU A 67 20.61 -11.83 16.19
CA GLU A 67 21.63 -10.78 16.32
C GLU A 67 21.96 -10.49 17.80
N ALA A 68 20.94 -10.41 18.66
CA ALA A 68 21.12 -10.25 20.10
C ALA A 68 21.92 -11.42 20.73
N LYS A 69 21.69 -12.66 20.30
CA LYS A 69 22.42 -13.85 20.79
C LYS A 69 23.87 -13.90 20.28
N ILE A 70 24.08 -13.64 18.98
CA ILE A 70 25.42 -13.56 18.38
C ILE A 70 26.25 -12.43 19.02
N GLY A 71 25.61 -11.33 19.41
CA GLY A 71 26.22 -10.25 20.17
C GLY A 71 26.66 -10.62 21.60
N GLN A 72 26.03 -11.62 22.22
CA GLN A 72 26.41 -12.13 23.55
C GLN A 72 27.48 -13.22 23.49
N GLU A 73 27.50 -14.05 22.46
CA GLU A 73 28.51 -15.10 22.27
C GLU A 73 29.93 -14.52 22.08
N LYS A 74 30.05 -13.28 21.56
CA LYS A 74 31.31 -12.52 21.54
C LYS A 74 31.79 -11.98 22.90
N ARG A 75 31.13 -12.29 24.02
CA ARG A 75 31.48 -11.75 25.36
C ARG A 75 31.73 -12.78 26.45
N GLN A 76 31.50 -14.08 26.22
CA GLN A 76 31.82 -15.13 27.19
C GLN A 76 32.45 -16.34 26.47
N GLY A 77 33.78 -16.42 26.48
CA GLY A 77 34.55 -17.48 25.79
C GLY A 77 36.06 -17.26 25.81
N THR A 78 36.68 -17.39 26.99
CA THR A 78 38.15 -17.50 27.19
C THR A 78 38.44 -18.63 28.17
N HIS A 79 39.60 -19.29 28.04
CA HIS A 79 39.95 -20.65 28.50
C HIS A 79 39.27 -21.76 27.65
N ASP A 80 39.98 -22.73 27.05
CA ASP A 80 41.43 -23.02 27.03
C ASP A 80 41.83 -23.80 25.75
N VAL A 81 43.15 -23.96 25.56
CA VAL A 81 43.83 -24.86 24.59
C VAL A 81 43.80 -24.42 23.12
N TYR A 82 44.86 -23.74 22.68
CA TYR A 82 45.91 -24.30 21.80
C TYR A 82 47.02 -23.25 21.60
N ASP A 83 47.95 -23.20 22.55
CA ASP A 83 49.29 -22.69 22.26
C ASP A 83 50.02 -23.63 21.28
N ALA A 84 51.03 -23.09 20.60
CA ALA A 84 51.95 -23.78 19.68
C ALA A 84 51.45 -24.14 18.27
N TYR A 85 51.39 -23.12 17.40
CA TYR A 85 52.25 -23.15 16.19
C TYR A 85 52.68 -21.74 15.78
N ASN A 86 53.76 -21.63 14.99
CA ASN A 86 54.36 -20.39 14.46
C ASN A 86 55.23 -19.53 15.41
N ALA A 87 56.00 -20.18 16.28
CA ALA A 87 57.33 -19.68 16.62
C ALA A 87 58.39 -20.37 15.74
N SER A 88 58.66 -19.82 14.53
CA SER A 88 59.96 -19.83 13.81
C SER A 88 59.84 -19.73 12.28
N LYS A 89 59.94 -18.52 11.75
CA LYS A 89 61.13 -18.07 10.98
C LYS A 89 60.93 -16.68 10.39
N VAL A 90 61.77 -15.77 10.84
CA VAL A 90 62.15 -14.56 10.10
C VAL A 90 62.84 -14.99 8.79
N THR A 91 62.50 -14.38 7.65
CA THR A 91 63.45 -13.66 6.76
C THR A 91 62.73 -13.14 5.49
N ALA A 92 62.95 -11.84 5.23
CA ALA A 92 62.83 -11.04 4.00
C ALA A 92 62.25 -11.63 2.69
N GLY A 93 61.56 -10.74 1.93
CA GLY A 93 61.60 -10.78 0.46
C GLY A 93 60.29 -10.47 -0.26
N ASP A 94 60.14 -9.21 -0.66
CA ASP A 94 59.69 -8.79 -1.99
C ASP A 94 58.25 -9.01 -2.54
N VAL A 95 57.82 -7.93 -3.22
CA VAL A 95 57.02 -7.90 -4.47
C VAL A 95 55.47 -7.88 -4.39
N VAL A 96 55.00 -6.63 -4.53
CA VAL A 96 53.94 -6.15 -5.43
C VAL A 96 52.48 -6.08 -4.95
N ASN A 97 51.96 -4.86 -5.13
CA ASN A 97 50.58 -4.41 -5.02
C ASN A 97 49.83 -4.53 -6.36
N SER A 98 48.69 -5.20 -6.37
CA SER A 98 47.60 -4.99 -7.34
C SER A 98 46.29 -5.50 -6.72
N ILE A 99 45.40 -4.63 -6.26
CA ILE A 99 44.35 -3.95 -7.05
C ILE A 99 43.18 -4.87 -7.40
N SER A 100 42.00 -4.45 -6.92
CA SER A 100 40.67 -4.52 -7.56
C SER A 100 39.68 -5.64 -7.27
N HIS A 101 38.42 -5.17 -7.24
CA HIS A 101 37.19 -5.86 -7.69
C HIS A 101 36.66 -6.99 -6.80
N LYS A 102 35.34 -7.21 -6.69
CA LYS A 102 34.10 -6.40 -6.92
C LYS A 102 32.94 -7.33 -6.51
N ASN A 103 31.77 -6.77 -6.20
CA ASN A 103 30.46 -7.46 -6.13
C ASN A 103 30.34 -8.46 -4.94
N ALA A 104 29.34 -8.40 -4.06
CA ALA A 104 27.87 -8.46 -4.23
C ALA A 104 27.31 -9.89 -4.35
N SER A 105 26.03 -10.05 -3.94
CA SER A 105 25.30 -11.30 -3.67
C SER A 105 25.73 -12.04 -2.40
N GLN A 106 24.87 -12.07 -1.37
CA GLN A 106 23.73 -13.00 -1.19
C GLN A 106 24.18 -14.44 -0.84
N ASN A 107 23.84 -14.89 0.37
CA ASN A 107 22.90 -16.00 0.60
C ASN A 107 22.83 -16.36 2.09
N SER A 108 21.62 -16.54 2.62
CA SER A 108 21.40 -17.33 3.84
C SER A 108 21.57 -18.83 3.52
N PRO A 109 21.85 -19.67 4.53
CA PRO A 109 20.81 -20.64 4.89
C PRO A 109 20.69 -20.91 6.40
N SER A 110 19.45 -21.12 6.87
CA SER A 110 19.13 -21.60 8.23
C SER A 110 19.35 -23.12 8.37
N PRO A 111 19.65 -23.60 9.59
CA PRO A 111 18.80 -24.62 10.23
C PRO A 111 18.70 -24.49 11.78
N VAL A 112 17.88 -25.21 12.56
CA VAL A 112 16.54 -25.86 12.46
C VAL A 112 16.11 -26.19 13.92
N THR A 113 14.81 -26.10 14.28
CA THR A 113 14.20 -26.48 15.61
C THR A 113 14.73 -25.69 16.84
N SER A 114 14.06 -25.54 18.00
CA SER A 114 12.76 -25.93 18.60
C SER A 114 12.51 -24.98 19.81
N SER A 115 11.34 -24.88 20.48
CA SER A 115 9.96 -25.37 20.30
C SER A 115 8.99 -24.60 21.23
N VAL A 116 7.71 -24.51 20.85
CA VAL A 116 6.50 -24.38 21.71
C VAL A 116 6.59 -23.48 22.98
N ILE A 117 5.95 -22.30 22.92
CA ILE A 117 4.85 -21.95 23.85
C ILE A 117 3.73 -21.32 23.01
N ILE A 118 2.53 -21.87 23.10
CA ILE A 118 1.32 -21.26 22.52
C ILE A 118 0.84 -20.18 23.49
N THR A 119 0.58 -18.98 23.00
CA THR A 119 -0.27 -18.01 23.72
C THR A 119 -1.24 -17.42 22.72
N GLU A 120 -2.46 -17.94 22.81
CA GLU A 120 -3.65 -17.47 22.10
C GLU A 120 -3.90 -16.00 22.49
N LYS A 121 -3.93 -15.10 21.50
CA LYS A 121 -4.19 -13.68 21.73
C LYS A 121 -5.14 -13.10 20.68
N ASP A 122 -6.41 -13.14 21.07
CA ASP A 122 -7.44 -12.11 20.91
C ASP A 122 -7.59 -11.38 19.56
N ASP A 123 -8.81 -11.46 19.02
CA ASP A 123 -9.25 -10.95 17.71
C ASP A 123 -9.44 -9.42 17.66
N SER A 124 -9.21 -8.73 18.79
CA SER A 124 -9.50 -7.31 19.04
C SER A 124 -8.68 -6.30 18.23
N THR A 125 -7.71 -6.73 17.42
CA THR A 125 -6.78 -5.82 16.71
C THR A 125 -7.21 -5.39 15.31
N LYS A 126 -8.21 -6.04 14.71
CA LYS A 126 -8.68 -5.73 13.34
C LYS A 126 -9.54 -4.46 13.28
N ASP A 127 -10.37 -4.24 14.30
CA ASP A 127 -11.29 -3.10 14.35
C ASP A 127 -10.54 -1.76 14.46
N ASP A 128 -9.46 -1.71 15.24
CA ASP A 128 -8.68 -0.50 15.46
C ASP A 128 -7.96 -0.02 14.20
N ASP A 129 -7.36 -0.92 13.41
CA ASP A 129 -6.69 -0.54 12.16
C ASP A 129 -7.70 -0.06 11.10
N PHE A 130 -8.86 -0.74 10.99
CA PHE A 130 -9.94 -0.29 10.11
C PHE A 130 -10.45 1.11 10.48
N ARG A 131 -10.76 1.34 11.76
CA ARG A 131 -11.21 2.65 12.27
C ARG A 131 -10.14 3.74 12.07
N PHE A 132 -8.86 3.42 12.26
CA PHE A 132 -7.75 4.32 11.97
C PHE A 132 -7.67 4.65 10.47
N HIS A 133 -7.87 3.66 9.60
CA HIS A 133 -7.87 3.83 8.15
C HIS A 133 -9.01 4.71 7.66
N LEU A 134 -10.23 4.55 8.19
CA LEU A 134 -11.38 5.42 7.90
C LEU A 134 -11.09 6.86 8.31
N ASN A 135 -10.63 7.09 9.56
CA ASN A 135 -10.26 8.43 10.05
C ASN A 135 -9.19 9.10 9.15
N THR A 136 -8.20 8.31 8.69
CA THR A 136 -7.19 8.79 7.73
C THR A 136 -7.82 9.21 6.40
N ILE A 137 -8.77 8.44 5.87
CA ILE A 137 -9.48 8.76 4.62
C ILE A 137 -10.32 10.03 4.80
N ASP A 138 -11.18 10.10 5.82
CA ASP A 138 -12.04 11.26 6.10
C ASP A 138 -11.24 12.55 6.25
N SER A 139 -10.12 12.49 6.98
CA SER A 139 -9.16 13.59 7.12
C SER A 139 -8.60 14.06 5.77
N ILE A 140 -8.33 13.13 4.84
CA ILE A 140 -7.87 13.46 3.48
C ILE A 140 -8.99 14.05 2.63
N LEU A 141 -10.19 13.47 2.66
CA LEU A 141 -11.33 14.00 1.91
C LEU A 141 -11.65 15.43 2.34
N LYS A 142 -11.68 15.69 3.66
CA LYS A 142 -11.90 17.02 4.23
C LYS A 142 -10.82 18.03 3.81
N MET A 143 -9.54 17.65 3.76
CA MET A 143 -8.49 18.58 3.30
C MET A 143 -8.52 18.82 1.78
N LEU A 144 -9.11 17.90 0.99
CA LEU A 144 -9.21 17.96 -0.47
C LEU A 144 -10.40 18.78 -1.01
N GLU A 145 -11.12 19.48 -0.12
CA GLU A 145 -11.96 20.63 -0.50
C GLU A 145 -11.13 21.69 -1.25
N VAL A 146 -9.87 21.87 -0.83
CA VAL A 146 -8.86 22.69 -1.50
C VAL A 146 -7.95 21.78 -2.35
N PRO A 147 -7.57 22.16 -3.59
CA PRO A 147 -6.66 21.35 -4.40
C PRO A 147 -5.25 21.26 -3.80
N LEU A 148 -4.80 20.03 -3.49
CA LEU A 148 -3.51 19.77 -2.81
C LEU A 148 -2.65 18.74 -3.56
N THR A 149 -1.33 18.89 -3.48
CA THR A 149 -0.37 17.91 -4.00
C THR A 149 -0.20 16.73 -3.03
N SER A 150 0.23 15.56 -3.54
CA SER A 150 0.51 14.39 -2.69
C SER A 150 1.52 14.66 -1.57
N ARG A 151 2.41 15.66 -1.73
CA ARG A 151 3.41 16.02 -0.71
C ARG A 151 2.81 16.83 0.44
N GLU A 152 1.86 17.72 0.15
CA GLU A 152 1.12 18.47 1.16
C GLU A 152 0.19 17.55 1.96
N ILE A 153 -0.49 16.62 1.27
CA ILE A 153 -1.32 15.58 1.89
C ILE A 153 -0.46 14.71 2.82
N GLN A 154 0.70 14.23 2.34
CA GLN A 154 1.65 13.44 3.14
C GLN A 154 2.05 14.17 4.44
N GLY A 155 2.37 15.47 4.34
CA GLY A 155 2.76 16.29 5.49
C GLY A 155 1.65 16.43 6.54
N ARG A 156 0.38 16.48 6.12
CA ARG A 156 -0.77 16.60 7.02
C ARG A 156 -1.13 15.28 7.70
N ILE A 157 -1.13 14.16 6.98
CA ILE A 157 -1.49 12.84 7.54
C ILE A 157 -0.34 12.14 8.28
N LYS A 158 0.89 12.67 8.20
CA LYS A 158 2.11 12.13 8.84
C LYS A 158 2.42 10.65 8.52
N LYS A 159 1.93 10.13 7.39
CA LYS A 159 2.24 8.80 6.88
C LYS A 159 3.45 8.84 5.93
N SER A 160 4.00 7.67 5.60
CA SER A 160 5.08 7.57 4.61
C SER A 160 4.61 8.05 3.22
N ARG A 161 5.56 8.47 2.39
CA ARG A 161 5.29 8.82 0.98
C ARG A 161 4.61 7.68 0.22
N GLU A 162 4.92 6.44 0.57
CA GLU A 162 4.39 5.24 -0.09
C GLU A 162 2.97 4.88 0.37
N HIS A 163 2.65 5.00 1.67
CA HIS A 163 1.25 4.85 2.10
C HIS A 163 0.37 5.95 1.50
N THR A 164 0.89 7.18 1.42
CA THR A 164 0.18 8.31 0.80
C THR A 164 -0.02 8.09 -0.70
N SER A 165 1.00 7.62 -1.44
CA SER A 165 0.89 7.37 -2.88
C SER A 165 -0.12 6.25 -3.19
N ARG A 166 -0.08 5.14 -2.43
CA ARG A 166 -1.04 4.04 -2.55
C ARG A 166 -2.46 4.49 -2.26
N LEU A 167 -2.67 5.25 -1.18
CA LEU A 167 -3.99 5.74 -0.81
C LEU A 167 -4.54 6.72 -1.85
N MET A 168 -3.72 7.67 -2.34
CA MET A 168 -4.15 8.60 -3.40
C MET A 168 -4.41 7.88 -4.73
N LYS A 169 -3.71 6.78 -5.01
CA LYS A 169 -4.01 5.93 -6.18
C LYS A 169 -5.35 5.21 -6.02
N LYS A 170 -5.64 4.64 -4.84
CA LYS A 170 -6.89 3.93 -4.53
C LYS A 170 -8.11 4.87 -4.65
N LEU A 171 -8.07 6.01 -3.95
CA LEU A 171 -9.15 7.00 -4.01
C LEU A 171 -9.36 7.58 -5.42
N TYR A 172 -8.31 7.65 -6.24
CA TYR A 172 -8.42 8.06 -7.64
C TYR A 172 -9.09 6.98 -8.52
N SER A 173 -8.71 5.71 -8.38
CA SER A 173 -9.37 4.61 -9.11
C SER A 173 -10.84 4.43 -8.74
N GLU A 174 -11.22 4.76 -7.51
CA GLU A 174 -12.61 4.69 -7.01
C GLU A 174 -13.43 5.95 -7.36
N ASN A 175 -12.87 6.91 -8.11
CA ASN A 175 -13.48 8.20 -8.43
C ASN A 175 -13.87 9.06 -7.20
N ILE A 176 -13.28 8.80 -6.03
CA ILE A 176 -13.48 9.56 -4.79
C ILE A 176 -12.71 10.89 -4.85
N VAL A 177 -11.53 10.88 -5.50
CA VAL A 177 -10.73 12.08 -5.78
C VAL A 177 -10.35 12.15 -7.25
N MET A 178 -10.34 13.34 -7.82
CA MET A 178 -9.80 13.62 -9.15
C MET A 178 -8.38 14.18 -9.04
N ARG A 179 -7.56 13.98 -10.08
CA ARG A 179 -6.25 14.62 -10.21
C ARG A 179 -6.24 15.58 -11.40
N ASP A 180 -5.65 16.75 -11.21
CA ASP A 180 -5.33 17.68 -12.27
C ASP A 180 -3.99 17.28 -12.90
N GLU A 181 -4.03 16.87 -14.17
CA GLU A 181 -2.85 16.46 -14.95
C GLU A 181 -2.20 17.61 -15.72
N SER A 182 -2.80 18.81 -15.72
CA SER A 182 -2.30 19.98 -16.47
C SER A 182 -0.94 20.49 -15.97
N THR A 183 -0.64 20.27 -14.68
CA THR A 183 0.57 20.78 -14.03
C THR A 183 1.24 19.71 -13.17
N ARG A 184 2.57 19.79 -13.05
CA ARG A 184 3.36 18.94 -12.15
C ARG A 184 3.94 19.78 -11.01
N PRO A 185 3.94 19.30 -9.75
CA PRO A 185 3.32 18.06 -9.27
C PRO A 185 1.79 18.10 -9.36
N PHE A 186 1.17 16.94 -9.64
CA PHE A 186 -0.29 16.82 -9.77
C PHE A 186 -1.01 17.26 -8.50
N LYS A 187 -2.13 17.96 -8.67
CA LYS A 187 -3.03 18.38 -7.59
C LYS A 187 -4.25 17.48 -7.55
N TYR A 188 -4.68 17.10 -6.35
CA TYR A 188 -5.84 16.28 -6.09
C TYR A 188 -6.99 17.16 -5.59
N LYS A 189 -8.23 16.78 -5.88
CA LYS A 189 -9.45 17.45 -5.41
C LYS A 189 -10.54 16.42 -5.16
N ILE A 190 -11.38 16.64 -4.15
CA ILE A 190 -12.53 15.77 -3.87
C ILE A 190 -13.57 15.81 -5.01
N THR A 191 -14.17 14.66 -5.35
CA THR A 191 -15.28 14.57 -6.31
C THR A 191 -16.64 14.68 -5.61
N ASN A 192 -17.73 14.65 -6.38
CA ASN A 192 -19.08 14.57 -5.82
C ASN A 192 -19.32 13.25 -5.08
N GLU A 193 -18.74 12.13 -5.55
CA GLU A 193 -18.87 10.84 -4.85
C GLU A 193 -18.05 10.82 -3.55
N GLY A 194 -16.85 11.44 -3.54
CA GLY A 194 -16.07 11.58 -2.31
C GLY A 194 -16.74 12.44 -1.24
N ARG A 195 -17.52 13.47 -1.63
CA ARG A 195 -18.34 14.24 -0.67
C ARG A 195 -19.45 13.39 -0.06
N LYS A 196 -20.19 12.63 -0.87
CA LYS A 196 -21.23 11.71 -0.35
C LYS A 196 -20.65 10.72 0.65
N LEU A 197 -19.46 10.16 0.37
CA LEU A 197 -18.78 9.25 1.28
C LEU A 197 -18.45 9.94 2.62
N LEU A 198 -17.92 11.16 2.58
CA LEU A 198 -17.61 11.95 3.78
C LEU A 198 -18.87 12.34 4.58
N GLU A 199 -19.98 12.64 3.89
CA GLU A 199 -21.28 12.87 4.52
C GLU A 199 -21.83 11.59 5.18
N GLN A 200 -21.69 10.43 4.52
CA GLN A 200 -22.10 9.14 5.07
C GLN A 200 -21.28 8.75 6.31
N THR A 201 -19.95 8.89 6.29
CA THR A 201 -19.12 8.58 7.47
C THR A 201 -19.42 9.54 8.63
N THR A 202 -19.60 10.84 8.35
CA THR A 202 -19.96 11.84 9.37
C THR A 202 -21.30 11.53 10.04
N ASN A 203 -22.34 11.17 9.26
CA ASN A 203 -23.67 10.85 9.79
C ASN A 203 -23.77 9.50 10.54
N LEU A 204 -22.73 8.65 10.49
CA LEU A 204 -22.66 7.39 11.23
C LEU A 204 -21.92 7.50 12.56
N ILE A 205 -21.34 8.67 12.86
CA ILE A 205 -20.47 8.93 14.03
C ILE A 205 -21.07 9.99 14.97
N GLY A 206 -22.10 10.72 14.52
CA GLY A 206 -22.88 11.70 15.32
C GLY A 206 -24.17 11.12 15.89
#